data_AF-A0A1T1HP18-F1
#
_entry.id   AF-A0A1T1HP18-F1
#
_cell.length_a   1.000
_cell.length_b   1.000
_cell.length_c   1.000
_cell.angle_alpha   90.00
_cell.angle_beta   90.00
_cell.angle_gamma   90.00
#
_symmetry.space_group_name_H-M   'P 1'
#
loop_
_entity.id
_entity.type
_entity.pdbx_description
1 polymer ?
#
loop_
_entity_poly.entity_id
_entity_poly.type
_entity_poly.pdbx_seq_one_letter_code
_entity_poly.pdbx_strand_id
1 'polypeptide(L)'
;MSDIFIIQSTEVFSRLSASHPSVEVWQDSEFSDDGYAYYWLVANSDGETRMLAYIRCKDGGCEQRTYDLEGDDLWIPAGTAAA
;
A
#
# COMPACT_ATOMS: atom_id res chain seq x y z
N MET A 1 4.14 -16.04 -4.70
CA MET A 1 4.41 -14.74 -5.33
C MET A 1 4.67 -13.77 -4.19
N SER A 2 5.74 -12.96 -4.21
CA SER A 2 5.98 -12.02 -3.11
C SER A 2 4.89 -10.95 -3.10
N ASP A 3 4.40 -10.58 -1.91
CA ASP A 3 3.37 -9.54 -1.75
C ASP A 3 3.77 -8.23 -2.42
N ILE A 4 5.08 -7.92 -2.51
CA ILE A 4 5.59 -6.74 -3.22
C ILE A 4 5.15 -6.74 -4.69
N PHE A 5 5.20 -7.88 -5.39
CA PHE A 5 4.72 -7.96 -6.78
C PHE A 5 3.21 -7.76 -6.88
N ILE A 6 2.46 -8.27 -5.90
CA ILE A 6 1.01 -8.09 -5.84
C ILE A 6 0.69 -6.61 -5.65
N ILE A 7 1.34 -5.95 -4.69
CA ILE A 7 1.20 -4.52 -4.40
C ILE A 7 1.52 -3.68 -5.64
N GLN A 8 2.62 -3.98 -6.33
CA GLN A 8 3.01 -3.27 -7.56
C GLN A 8 1.99 -3.42 -8.71
N SER A 9 1.19 -4.49 -8.70
CA SER A 9 0.10 -4.70 -9.67
C SER A 9 -1.23 -4.03 -9.29
N THR A 10 -1.31 -3.39 -8.13
CA THR A 10 -2.54 -2.74 -7.66
C THR A 10 -2.81 -1.42 -8.37
N GLU A 11 -4.08 -1.03 -8.43
CA GLU A 11 -4.49 0.28 -8.94
C GLU A 11 -3.93 1.41 -8.06
N VAL A 12 -3.87 1.20 -6.74
CA VAL A 12 -3.29 2.14 -5.79
C VAL A 12 -1.84 2.43 -6.12
N PHE A 13 -1.01 1.40 -6.31
CA PHE A 13 0.39 1.58 -6.67
C PHE A 13 0.52 2.31 -8.00
N SER A 14 -0.24 1.90 -9.03
CA SER A 14 -0.22 2.51 -10.35
C SER A 14 -0.58 4.01 -10.31
N ARG A 15 -1.62 4.38 -9.56
CA ARG A 15 -2.05 5.78 -9.37
C ARG A 15 -0.97 6.59 -8.65
N LEU A 16 -0.35 6.03 -7.61
CA LEU A 16 0.70 6.71 -6.87
C LEU A 16 1.96 6.89 -7.72
N SER A 17 2.37 5.86 -8.48
CA SER A 17 3.52 5.93 -9.38
C SER A 17 3.36 6.96 -10.51
N ALA A 18 2.12 7.24 -10.94
CA ALA A 18 1.86 8.30 -11.92
C ALA A 18 2.19 9.70 -11.40
N SER A 19 1.99 9.96 -10.10
CA SER A 19 2.28 11.24 -9.44
C SER A 19 3.64 11.28 -8.75
N HIS A 20 4.17 10.11 -8.39
CA HIS A 20 5.40 9.93 -7.63
C HIS A 20 6.26 8.86 -8.33
N PRO A 21 7.15 9.20 -9.26
CA PRO A 21 7.90 8.22 -10.05
C PRO A 21 8.83 7.32 -9.22
N SER A 22 9.07 7.67 -7.96
CA SER A 22 9.97 6.99 -7.03
C SER A 22 9.23 6.29 -5.87
N VAL A 23 8.04 5.72 -6.10
CA VAL A 23 7.35 4.96 -5.04
C VAL A 23 8.12 3.69 -4.69
N GLU A 24 8.39 3.52 -3.41
CA GLU A 24 8.97 2.31 -2.83
C GLU A 24 7.94 1.59 -1.94
N VAL A 25 8.09 0.27 -1.81
CA VAL A 25 7.28 -0.57 -0.93
C VAL A 25 8.15 -1.01 0.23
N TRP A 26 7.84 -0.55 1.44
CA TRP A 26 8.57 -0.91 2.65
C TRP A 26 7.70 -1.79 3.54
N GLN A 27 8.18 -2.97 3.91
CA GLN A 27 7.45 -3.85 4.81
C GLN A 27 7.42 -3.24 6.21
N ASP A 28 6.24 -3.20 6.82
CA ASP A 28 6.08 -2.94 8.23
C ASP A 28 6.24 -4.25 9.00
N SER A 29 7.43 -4.48 9.53
CA SER A 29 7.74 -5.72 10.26
C SER A 29 7.23 -5.72 11.70
N GLU A 30 6.74 -4.59 12.21
CA GLU A 30 6.27 -4.48 13.59
C GLU A 30 4.82 -4.95 13.75
N PHE A 31 4.08 -5.01 12.65
CA PHE A 31 2.68 -5.42 12.63
C PHE A 31 2.44 -6.63 11.75
N SER A 32 1.94 -7.68 12.37
CA SER A 32 1.25 -8.79 11.71
C SER A 32 0.02 -9.13 12.53
N ASP A 33 -1.16 -8.84 11.99
CA ASP A 33 -2.43 -9.12 12.64
C ASP A 33 -3.29 -9.97 11.71
N ASP A 34 -3.96 -10.97 12.30
CA ASP A 34 -4.85 -11.91 11.60
C ASP A 34 -4.29 -12.49 10.28
N GLY A 35 -2.97 -12.70 10.18
CA GLY A 35 -2.33 -13.23 8.97
C GLY A 35 -2.12 -12.24 7.83
N TYR A 36 -2.35 -10.95 8.08
CA TYR A 36 -1.96 -9.87 7.17
C TYR A 36 -0.49 -9.50 7.33
N ALA A 37 0.17 -9.25 6.21
CA ALA A 37 1.44 -8.53 6.15
C ALA A 37 1.20 -7.07 5.77
N TYR A 38 1.87 -6.14 6.45
CA TYR A 38 1.63 -4.71 6.32
C TYR A 38 2.79 -4.03 5.60
N TYR A 39 2.49 -2.98 4.84
CA TYR A 39 3.43 -2.30 3.95
C TYR A 39 3.13 -0.80 3.86
N TRP A 40 4.19 0.00 3.91
CA TRP A 40 4.17 1.42 3.59
C TRP A 40 4.48 1.61 2.11
N LEU A 41 3.64 2.36 1.40
CA LEU A 41 4.01 2.95 0.13
C LEU A 41 4.59 4.32 0.40
N VAL A 42 5.86 4.50 0.09
CA VAL A 42 6.59 5.74 0.38
C VAL A 42 7.14 6.35 -0.89
N ALA A 43 7.29 7.67 -0.92
CA ALA A 43 8.08 8.34 -1.94
C ALA A 43 9.15 9.20 -1.27
N ASN A 44 10.33 9.23 -1.88
CA ASN A 44 11.39 10.15 -1.51
C ASN A 44 11.33 11.40 -2.42
N SER A 45 11.21 12.58 -1.81
CA SER A 45 11.31 13.87 -2.48
C SER A 45 12.21 14.77 -1.66
N ASP A 46 13.24 15.33 -2.29
CA ASP A 46 14.13 16.33 -1.67
C ASP A 46 14.76 15.89 -0.34
N GLY A 47 15.05 14.60 -0.18
CA GLY A 47 15.64 14.03 1.03
C GLY A 47 14.64 13.71 2.14
N GLU A 48 13.35 13.97 1.93
CA GLU A 48 12.28 13.57 2.83
C GLU A 48 11.57 12.31 2.30
N THR A 49 11.39 11.33 3.19
CA THR A 49 10.52 10.17 2.92
C THR A 49 9.12 10.48 3.41
N ARG A 50 8.13 10.40 2.51
CA ARG A 50 6.72 10.59 2.84
C ARG A 50 5.95 9.31 2.61
N MET A 51 5.11 8.95 3.57
CA MET A 51 4.12 7.89 3.41
C MET A 51 3.00 8.39 2.50
N LEU A 52 2.73 7.64 1.43
CA LEU A 52 1.66 7.90 0.48
C LEU A 52 0.42 7.05 0.75
N ALA A 53 0.62 5.79 1.13
CA ALA A 53 -0.45 4.87 1.48
C ALA A 53 0.05 3.77 2.42
N TYR A 54 -0.89 3.13 3.11
CA TYR A 54 -0.63 1.97 3.95
C TYR A 54 -1.46 0.81 3.43
N ILE A 55 -0.81 -0.32 3.18
CA ILE A 55 -1.37 -1.49 2.50
C ILE A 55 -1.21 -2.69 3.41
N ARG A 56 -2.21 -3.56 3.44
CA ARG A 56 -2.09 -4.90 4.03
C ARG A 56 -2.44 -5.96 3.00
N CYS A 57 -1.72 -7.08 3.00
CA CYS A 57 -1.93 -8.17 2.05
C CYS A 57 -2.15 -9.50 2.79
N LYS A 58 -3.07 -10.32 2.28
CA LYS A 58 -3.39 -11.67 2.75
C LYS A 58 -4.01 -12.46 1.60
N ASP A 59 -3.71 -13.75 1.53
CA ASP A 59 -4.30 -14.71 0.57
C ASP A 59 -4.28 -14.26 -0.91
N GLY A 60 -3.23 -13.53 -1.31
CA GLY A 60 -3.04 -13.08 -2.69
C GLY A 60 -3.77 -11.79 -3.07
N GLY A 61 -4.44 -11.13 -2.11
CA GLY A 61 -5.07 -9.82 -2.27
C GLY A 61 -4.47 -8.79 -1.34
N CYS A 62 -4.64 -7.51 -1.69
CA CYS A 62 -4.21 -6.38 -0.88
C CYS A 62 -5.32 -5.35 -0.69
N GLU A 63 -5.32 -4.72 0.47
CA GLU A 63 -6.25 -3.67 0.87
C GLU A 63 -5.46 -2.41 1.22
N GLN A 64 -5.98 -1.23 0.88
CA GLN A 64 -5.45 0.05 1.34
C GLN A 64 -6.22 0.53 2.55
N ARG A 65 -5.50 1.16 3.47
CA ARG A 65 -6.10 1.89 4.57
C ARG A 65 -6.68 3.21 4.06
N THR A 66 -7.90 3.49 4.49
CA THR A 66 -8.57 4.78 4.41
C THR A 66 -9.24 5.04 5.76
N TYR A 67 -9.95 6.14 5.86
CA TYR A 67 -10.67 6.53 7.07
C TYR A 67 -12.14 6.77 6.74
N ASP A 68 -13.01 6.45 7.69
CA ASP A 68 -14.41 6.87 7.62
C ASP A 68 -14.58 8.34 8.06
N LEU A 69 -15.83 8.78 8.24
CA LEU A 69 -16.15 10.15 8.64
C LEU A 69 -15.76 10.46 10.10
N GLU A 70 -15.60 9.42 10.93
CA GLU A 70 -15.24 9.54 12.34
C GLU A 70 -13.71 9.47 12.54
N GLY A 71 -12.99 9.06 11.49
CA GLY A 71 -11.53 8.96 11.47
C GLY A 71 -11.03 7.56 11.82
N ASP A 72 -11.93 6.56 11.86
CA ASP A 72 -11.58 5.17 12.14
C ASP A 72 -11.00 4.50 10.90
N ASP A 73 -10.07 3.56 11.14
CA ASP A 73 -9.41 2.80 10.09
C ASP A 73 -10.42 1.94 9.32
N LEU A 74 -10.56 2.21 8.02
CA LEU A 74 -11.30 1.39 7.08
C LEU A 74 -10.33 0.77 6.07
N TRP A 75 -10.47 -0.53 5.81
CA TRP A 75 -9.68 -1.24 4.81
C TRP A 75 -10.54 -1.54 3.60
N ILE A 76 -10.09 -1.09 2.42
CA ILE A 76 -10.79 -1.28 1.16
C ILE A 76 -9.87 -1.95 0.14
N PRO A 77 -10.40 -2.72 -0.84
CA PRO A 77 -9.57 -3.35 -1.85
C PRO A 77 -8.65 -2.35 -2.56
N ALA A 78 -7.37 -2.70 -2.74
CA ALA A 78 -6.40 -1.86 -3.43
C ALA A 78 -6.59 -1.85 -4.97
N GLY A 79 -7.57 -2.62 -5.47
CA GLY A 79 -7.87 -2.77 -6.89
C GLY A 79 -6.79 -3.54 -7.65
N THR A 80 -7.15 -4.06 -8.83
CA THR A 80 -6.19 -4.61 -9.79
C THR A 80 -6.02 -3.56 -10.90
N ALA A 81 -4.78 -3.17 -11.20
CA ALA A 81 -4.54 -2.28 -12.33
C ALA A 81 -5.04 -2.95 -13.62
N ALA A 82 -5.83 -2.23 -14.41
CA ALA A 82 -6.20 -2.71 -15.74
C ALA A 82 -4.94 -2.78 -16.62
N ALA A 83 -4.78 -3.89 -17.33
CA ALA A 83 -3.66 -4.16 -18.24
C ALA A 83 -3.65 -3.24 -19.47
#